data_AF-A0A1H0U1S9-F1
#
_entry.id   AF-A0A1H0U1S9-F1
#
_cell.length_a   1.000
_cell.length_b   1.000
_cell.length_c   1.000
_cell.angle_alpha   90.00
_cell.angle_beta   90.00
_cell.angle_gamma   90.00
#
_symmetry.space_group_name_H-M   'P 1'
#
loop_
_entity.id
_entity.type
_entity.pdbx_description
1 polymer ?
#
loop_
_entity_poly.entity_id
_entity_poly.type
_entity_poly.pdbx_seq_one_letter_code
_entity_poly.pdbx_strand_id
1 'polypeptide(L)'
;MKRNLFLVLPLLALVVLGQACSTKNDPIPAPTPPLGTFSGTGKLLVKKSGSSGYDTVKKASPLLITLATPSNFKVTGDTLTVHAGSKGSFQLAYASNGTFINFIDSTYKAGPQTKIHLNGVYQYLYDNASGSLIIQRANSVQDSILRYDLKKTSN
;
A
#
# COMPACT_ATOMS: atom_id res chain seq x y z
N MET A 1 64.19 -22.56 -20.49
CA MET A 1 62.90 -21.97 -20.89
C MET A 1 61.98 -21.87 -19.67
N LYS A 2 62.02 -20.75 -18.92
CA LYS A 2 61.28 -20.56 -17.65
C LYS A 2 60.93 -19.07 -17.41
N ARG A 3 60.20 -18.41 -18.32
CA ARG A 3 59.88 -16.96 -18.19
C ARG A 3 58.44 -16.55 -18.54
N ASN A 4 57.53 -17.50 -18.80
CA ASN A 4 56.17 -17.14 -19.26
C ASN A 4 55.08 -17.30 -18.19
N LEU A 5 55.39 -17.83 -17.00
CA LEU A 5 54.38 -18.06 -15.95
C LEU A 5 54.14 -16.84 -15.04
N PHE A 6 55.10 -15.91 -14.98
CA PHE A 6 55.00 -14.73 -14.12
C PHE A 6 54.07 -13.62 -14.65
N LEU A 7 53.68 -13.67 -15.92
CA LEU A 7 52.79 -12.67 -16.54
C LEU A 7 51.30 -13.06 -16.49
N VAL A 8 50.97 -14.30 -16.14
CA VAL A 8 49.57 -14.79 -16.12
C VAL A 8 48.93 -14.57 -14.74
N LEU A 9 49.73 -14.55 -13.67
CA LEU A 9 49.26 -14.37 -12.29
C LEU A 9 48.57 -13.01 -12.01
N PRO A 10 49.08 -11.85 -12.47
CA PRO A 10 48.40 -10.57 -12.21
C PRO A 10 47.12 -10.40 -13.04
N LEU A 11 47.01 -11.07 -14.20
CA LEU A 11 45.81 -11.00 -15.05
C LEU A 11 44.65 -11.83 -14.47
N LEU A 12 44.95 -12.97 -13.84
CA LEU A 12 43.94 -13.77 -13.14
C LEU A 12 43.41 -13.06 -11.89
N ALA A 13 44.25 -12.34 -11.16
CA ALA A 13 43.84 -11.60 -9.96
C ALA A 13 42.86 -10.45 -10.27
N LEU A 14 42.97 -9.82 -11.44
CA LEU A 14 42.05 -8.78 -11.91
C LEU A 14 40.66 -9.32 -12.29
N VAL A 15 40.57 -10.58 -12.75
CA VAL A 15 39.28 -11.20 -13.12
C VAL A 15 38.47 -11.63 -11.90
N VAL A 16 39.12 -11.97 -10.77
CA VAL A 16 38.42 -12.41 -9.55
C VAL A 16 37.87 -11.23 -8.72
N LEU A 17 38.46 -10.04 -8.83
CA LEU A 17 38.03 -8.85 -8.07
C LEU A 17 36.88 -8.06 -8.72
N GLY A 18 36.48 -8.41 -9.96
CA GLY A 18 35.41 -7.71 -10.69
C GLY A 18 33.97 -8.06 -10.29
N GLN A 19 33.74 -9.00 -9.39
CA GLN A 19 32.39 -9.48 -9.03
C GLN A 19 31.82 -8.86 -7.73
N ALA A 20 32.52 -7.91 -7.11
CA ALA A 20 32.13 -7.38 -5.79
C ALA A 20 31.03 -6.29 -5.83
N CYS A 21 30.49 -5.96 -7.00
CA CYS A 21 29.38 -5.00 -7.13
C CYS A 21 28.13 -5.66 -7.73
N SER A 22 27.76 -6.84 -7.26
CA SER A 22 26.36 -7.22 -7.34
C SER A 22 25.61 -6.36 -6.35
N THR A 23 24.73 -5.47 -6.83
CA THR A 23 23.77 -4.78 -5.97
C THR A 23 22.92 -5.84 -5.30
N LYS A 24 23.30 -6.24 -4.08
CA LYS A 24 22.45 -7.04 -3.21
C LYS A 24 21.14 -6.27 -3.07
N ASN A 25 20.12 -6.73 -3.76
CA ASN A 25 18.75 -6.43 -3.37
C ASN A 25 18.52 -7.23 -2.10
N ASP A 26 19.00 -6.70 -0.97
CA ASP A 26 18.68 -7.27 0.32
C ASP A 26 17.15 -7.37 0.39
N PRO A 27 16.60 -8.55 0.71
CA PRO A 27 15.15 -8.72 0.76
C PRO A 27 14.61 -7.76 1.81
N ILE A 28 13.83 -6.78 1.35
CA ILE A 28 13.14 -5.84 2.24
C ILE A 28 12.19 -6.67 3.10
N PRO A 29 12.29 -6.62 4.43
CA PRO A 29 11.41 -7.39 5.31
C PRO A 29 9.94 -7.10 4.98
N ALA A 30 9.11 -8.15 4.92
CA ALA A 30 7.69 -7.99 4.69
C ALA A 30 7.09 -7.10 5.79
N PRO A 31 6.36 -6.02 5.45
CA PRO A 31 5.80 -5.13 6.44
C PRO A 31 4.78 -5.88 7.30
N THR A 32 4.78 -5.61 8.61
CA THR A 32 3.76 -6.14 9.52
C THR A 32 2.38 -5.66 9.06
N PRO A 33 1.41 -6.56 8.81
CA PRO A 33 0.10 -6.16 8.38
C PRO A 33 -0.61 -5.33 9.46
N PRO A 34 -1.37 -4.28 9.08
CA PRO A 34 -2.15 -3.49 10.00
C PRO A 34 -3.39 -4.27 10.48
N LEU A 35 -3.19 -5.28 11.31
CA LEU A 35 -4.28 -6.12 11.81
C LEU A 35 -5.06 -5.42 12.93
N GLY A 36 -6.36 -5.67 12.97
CA GLY A 36 -7.29 -5.15 13.97
C GLY A 36 -8.53 -4.51 13.33
N THR A 37 -9.36 -3.94 14.20
CA THR A 37 -10.48 -3.09 13.77
C THR A 37 -10.05 -1.64 13.83
N PHE A 38 -10.34 -0.89 12.77
CA PHE A 38 -10.00 0.51 12.60
C PHE A 38 -11.26 1.31 12.31
N SER A 39 -11.40 2.45 12.99
CA SER A 39 -12.49 3.39 12.81
C SER A 39 -11.94 4.78 12.52
N GLY A 40 -12.62 5.53 11.67
CA GLY A 40 -12.24 6.91 11.39
C GLY A 40 -13.14 7.51 10.32
N THR A 41 -12.67 8.56 9.67
CA THR A 41 -13.47 9.27 8.66
C THR A 41 -12.74 9.29 7.32
N GLY A 42 -13.51 9.15 6.25
CA GLY A 42 -13.01 9.42 4.90
C GLY A 42 -12.98 10.92 4.62
N LYS A 43 -12.17 11.35 3.66
CA LYS A 43 -12.09 12.70 3.13
C LYS A 43 -11.95 12.60 1.62
N LEU A 44 -12.77 13.35 0.91
CA LEU A 44 -12.61 13.56 -0.52
C LEU A 44 -11.59 14.68 -0.73
N LEU A 45 -10.45 14.32 -1.27
CA LEU A 45 -9.41 15.23 -1.73
C LEU A 45 -9.66 15.53 -3.20
N VAL A 46 -9.64 16.80 -3.59
CA VAL A 46 -9.78 17.22 -5.00
C VAL A 46 -8.54 17.99 -5.41
N LYS A 47 -8.00 17.66 -6.57
CA LYS A 47 -6.79 18.26 -7.12
C LYS A 47 -7.02 19.74 -7.36
N LYS A 48 -6.05 20.55 -6.96
CA LYS A 48 -6.05 21.99 -7.22
C LYS A 48 -5.88 22.24 -8.70
N SER A 49 -6.69 23.13 -9.26
CA SER A 49 -6.50 23.58 -10.65
C SER A 49 -5.11 24.21 -10.80
N GLY A 50 -4.33 23.76 -11.79
CA GLY A 50 -3.00 24.29 -12.07
C GLY A 50 -1.90 23.99 -11.05
N SER A 51 -2.12 23.09 -10.08
CA SER A 51 -1.13 22.72 -9.06
C SER A 51 -1.08 21.21 -8.80
N SER A 52 -0.02 20.75 -8.15
CA SER A 52 0.16 19.35 -7.72
C SER A 52 -0.51 19.03 -6.38
N GLY A 53 -1.03 20.03 -5.67
CA GLY A 53 -1.69 19.87 -4.37
C GLY A 53 -3.16 19.45 -4.47
N TYR A 54 -3.73 19.07 -3.31
CA TYR A 54 -5.14 18.74 -3.16
C TYR A 54 -5.80 19.62 -2.09
N ASP A 55 -7.05 20.00 -2.30
CA ASP A 55 -7.94 20.57 -1.28
C ASP A 55 -8.85 19.50 -0.70
N THR A 56 -9.20 19.65 0.58
CA THR A 56 -10.22 18.79 1.22
C THR A 56 -11.59 19.37 0.94
N VAL A 57 -12.39 18.68 0.13
CA VAL A 57 -13.71 19.16 -0.28
C VAL A 57 -14.82 18.70 0.66
N LYS A 58 -14.73 17.46 1.15
CA LYS A 58 -15.78 16.90 2.01
C LYS A 58 -15.23 15.82 2.93
N LYS A 59 -15.67 15.81 4.19
CA LYS A 59 -15.51 14.64 5.06
C LYS A 59 -16.60 13.63 4.70
N ALA A 60 -16.18 12.43 4.32
CA ALA A 60 -17.06 11.28 4.22
C ALA A 60 -17.41 10.76 5.61
N SER A 61 -18.47 9.97 5.65
CA SER A 61 -18.99 9.30 6.83
C SER A 61 -17.99 8.32 7.46
N PRO A 62 -18.23 7.88 8.71
CA PRO A 62 -17.28 7.07 9.44
C PRO A 62 -17.07 5.68 8.82
N LEU A 63 -15.84 5.35 8.47
CA LEU A 63 -15.48 4.02 7.99
C LEU A 63 -15.06 3.15 9.18
N LEU A 64 -15.65 1.96 9.31
CA LEU A 64 -15.21 0.91 10.22
C LEU A 64 -14.77 -0.29 9.37
N ILE A 65 -13.48 -0.60 9.43
CA ILE A 65 -12.85 -1.71 8.72
C ILE A 65 -12.15 -2.63 9.70
N THR A 66 -12.31 -3.93 9.53
CA THR A 66 -11.54 -4.95 10.24
C THR A 66 -10.59 -5.63 9.26
N LEU A 67 -9.32 -5.74 9.63
CA LEU A 67 -8.27 -6.46 8.93
C LEU A 67 -7.80 -7.61 9.81
N ALA A 68 -7.95 -8.84 9.34
CA ALA A 68 -7.74 -10.06 10.13
C ALA A 68 -6.87 -11.08 9.38
N THR A 69 -6.33 -12.05 10.12
CA THR A 69 -5.59 -13.17 9.54
C THR A 69 -6.53 -14.17 8.83
N PRO A 70 -6.05 -14.90 7.81
CA PRO A 70 -4.72 -14.81 7.20
C PRO A 70 -4.51 -13.57 6.33
N SER A 71 -5.55 -12.96 5.77
CA SER A 71 -5.54 -11.62 5.12
C SER A 71 -6.97 -11.25 4.69
N ASN A 72 -7.92 -11.28 5.64
CA ASN A 72 -9.33 -10.99 5.37
C ASN A 72 -9.65 -9.55 5.77
N PHE A 73 -10.56 -8.92 5.04
CA PHE A 73 -11.13 -7.64 5.45
C PHE A 73 -12.65 -7.66 5.47
N LYS A 74 -13.21 -6.76 6.28
CA LYS A 74 -14.65 -6.47 6.32
C LYS A 74 -14.87 -4.99 6.59
N VAL A 75 -15.80 -4.36 5.88
CA VAL A 75 -16.30 -3.01 6.14
C VAL A 75 -17.71 -3.12 6.69
N THR A 76 -17.93 -2.57 7.88
CA THR A 76 -19.23 -2.56 8.59
C THR A 76 -19.72 -1.15 8.90
N GLY A 77 -18.84 -0.16 8.91
CA GLY A 77 -19.17 1.23 9.22
C GLY A 77 -19.63 2.00 7.98
N ASP A 78 -20.58 2.92 8.19
CA ASP A 78 -21.19 3.72 7.14
C ASP A 78 -21.83 2.91 5.98
N THR A 79 -22.30 1.71 6.28
CA THR A 79 -22.99 0.88 5.29
C THR A 79 -24.34 1.46 4.84
N LEU A 80 -24.82 2.51 5.53
CA LEU A 80 -26.08 3.18 5.22
C LEU A 80 -25.92 4.32 4.22
N THR A 81 -24.81 5.08 4.22
CA THR A 81 -24.68 6.30 3.40
C THR A 81 -23.65 6.19 2.27
N VAL A 82 -22.35 6.21 2.54
CA VAL A 82 -21.31 6.26 1.50
C VAL A 82 -20.77 4.88 1.18
N HIS A 83 -20.57 4.04 2.18
CA HIS A 83 -19.89 2.76 2.04
C HIS A 83 -20.84 1.58 1.83
N ALA A 84 -20.38 0.59 1.05
CA ALA A 84 -21.03 -0.70 0.99
C ALA A 84 -20.49 -1.63 2.09
N GLY A 85 -21.32 -2.58 2.52
CA GLY A 85 -20.84 -3.73 3.28
C GLY A 85 -19.86 -4.54 2.41
N SER A 86 -18.57 -4.27 2.58
CA SER A 86 -17.50 -4.85 1.76
C SER A 86 -16.83 -5.99 2.53
N LYS A 87 -16.45 -7.07 1.87
CA LYS A 87 -15.67 -8.14 2.50
C LYS A 87 -14.87 -8.92 1.46
N GLY A 88 -13.73 -9.43 1.87
CA GLY A 88 -12.90 -10.24 0.98
C GLY A 88 -11.51 -10.43 1.54
N SER A 89 -10.52 -10.50 0.66
CA SER A 89 -9.12 -10.61 1.03
C SER A 89 -8.37 -9.31 0.74
N PHE A 90 -7.24 -9.12 1.42
CA PHE A 90 -6.29 -8.07 1.10
C PHE A 90 -4.91 -8.66 0.85
N GLN A 91 -4.07 -7.92 0.13
CA GLN A 91 -2.67 -8.27 -0.09
C GLN A 91 -1.82 -7.03 0.10
N LEU A 92 -0.67 -7.18 0.75
CA LEU A 92 0.29 -6.08 0.89
C LEU A 92 1.33 -6.17 -0.21
N ALA A 93 1.67 -5.04 -0.80
CA ALA A 93 2.71 -4.92 -1.79
C ALA A 93 3.63 -3.75 -1.44
N TYR A 94 4.92 -3.91 -1.76
CA TYR A 94 5.94 -2.88 -1.58
C TYR A 94 6.55 -2.55 -2.94
N ALA A 95 6.71 -1.27 -3.22
CA ALA A 95 7.48 -0.79 -4.35
C ALA A 95 8.35 0.40 -3.93
N SER A 96 9.31 0.76 -4.77
CA SER A 96 10.24 1.88 -4.53
C SER A 96 9.55 3.22 -4.23
N ASN A 97 8.28 3.36 -4.61
CA ASN A 97 7.45 4.54 -4.42
C ASN A 97 6.42 4.42 -3.27
N GLY A 98 6.46 3.36 -2.46
CA GLY A 98 5.66 3.25 -1.23
C GLY A 98 5.07 1.87 -0.92
N THR A 99 4.22 1.86 0.10
CA THR A 99 3.49 0.70 0.60
C THR A 99 2.04 0.70 0.11
N PHE A 100 1.58 -0.47 -0.36
CA PHE A 100 0.27 -0.64 -0.94
C PHE A 100 -0.50 -1.78 -0.29
N ILE A 101 -1.81 -1.61 -0.22
CA ILE A 101 -2.78 -2.64 0.14
C ILE A 101 -3.75 -2.80 -1.02
N ASN A 102 -3.82 -4.00 -1.58
CA ASN A 102 -4.76 -4.37 -2.61
C ASN A 102 -5.95 -5.08 -1.95
N PHE A 103 -7.14 -4.50 -2.05
CA PHE A 103 -8.37 -5.12 -1.57
C PHE A 103 -9.07 -5.85 -2.70
N ILE A 104 -9.37 -7.12 -2.48
CA ILE A 104 -10.11 -7.99 -3.40
C ILE A 104 -11.50 -8.18 -2.80
N ASP A 105 -12.42 -7.28 -3.14
CA ASP A 105 -13.76 -7.27 -2.56
C ASP A 105 -14.67 -8.30 -3.22
N SER A 106 -15.05 -9.33 -2.47
CA SER A 106 -15.96 -10.37 -2.93
C SER A 106 -17.42 -9.91 -3.04
N THR A 107 -17.78 -8.76 -2.45
CA THR A 107 -19.13 -8.20 -2.59
C THR A 107 -19.24 -7.16 -3.69
N TYR A 108 -18.11 -6.76 -4.29
CA TYR A 108 -18.09 -5.87 -5.44
C TYR A 108 -18.68 -6.58 -6.67
N LYS A 109 -19.51 -5.86 -7.43
CA LYS A 109 -20.04 -6.30 -8.72
C LYS A 109 -19.58 -5.33 -9.80
N ALA A 110 -19.21 -5.86 -10.96
CA ALA A 110 -18.88 -5.00 -12.11
C ALA A 110 -20.09 -4.15 -12.51
N GLY A 111 -19.83 -2.93 -12.96
CA GLY A 111 -20.86 -1.95 -13.34
C GLY A 111 -21.05 -0.82 -12.32
N PRO A 112 -22.01 0.09 -12.58
CA PRO A 112 -22.29 1.23 -11.70
C PRO A 112 -22.66 0.78 -10.28
N GLN A 113 -21.96 1.32 -9.28
CA GLN A 113 -22.24 1.09 -7.86
C GLN A 113 -22.77 2.37 -7.22
N THR A 114 -23.79 2.24 -6.38
CA THR A 114 -24.35 3.37 -5.62
C THR A 114 -23.59 3.66 -4.32
N LYS A 115 -22.77 2.71 -3.88
CA LYS A 115 -21.96 2.77 -2.66
C LYS A 115 -20.52 2.40 -2.93
N ILE A 116 -19.62 2.94 -2.13
CA ILE A 116 -18.19 2.72 -2.28
C ILE A 116 -17.81 1.37 -1.68
N HIS A 117 -17.33 0.48 -2.55
CA HIS A 117 -16.67 -0.75 -2.21
C HIS A 117 -15.17 -0.52 -2.04
N LEU A 118 -14.57 -1.19 -1.05
CA LEU A 118 -13.13 -1.16 -0.87
C LEU A 118 -12.49 -2.20 -1.79
N ASN A 119 -12.28 -1.84 -3.06
CA ASN A 119 -11.78 -2.74 -4.10
C ASN A 119 -10.67 -2.08 -4.95
N GLY A 120 -9.58 -2.83 -5.15
CA GLY A 120 -8.39 -2.41 -5.89
C GLY A 120 -7.23 -1.96 -5.01
N VAL A 121 -6.28 -1.26 -5.62
CA VAL A 121 -5.01 -0.88 -4.97
C VAL A 121 -5.12 0.47 -4.26
N TYR A 122 -4.67 0.50 -3.02
CA TYR A 122 -4.60 1.67 -2.17
C TYR A 122 -3.16 1.84 -1.68
N GLN A 123 -2.68 3.07 -1.62
CA GLN A 123 -1.54 3.41 -0.78
C GLN A 123 -1.97 3.33 0.68
N TYR A 124 -1.09 2.84 1.54
CA TYR A 124 -1.34 2.86 2.97
C TYR A 124 -0.11 3.28 3.77
N LEU A 125 -0.36 3.85 4.94
CA LEU A 125 0.63 4.11 5.98
C LEU A 125 0.06 3.61 7.30
N TYR A 126 0.81 2.77 8.02
CA TYR A 126 0.41 2.29 9.32
C TYR A 126 1.51 2.55 10.35
N ASP A 127 1.14 3.25 11.42
CA ASP A 127 2.00 3.47 12.57
C ASP A 127 1.58 2.54 13.71
N ASN A 128 2.45 1.57 14.02
CA ASN A 128 2.22 0.60 15.11
C ASN A 128 2.17 1.26 16.49
N ALA A 129 2.89 2.36 16.72
CA ALA A 129 2.96 3.00 18.03
C ALA A 129 1.65 3.74 18.35
N SER A 130 1.15 4.50 17.37
CA SER A 130 -0.12 5.20 17.55
C SER A 130 -1.34 4.36 17.16
N GLY A 131 -1.18 3.26 16.42
CA GLY A 131 -2.29 2.52 15.83
C GLY A 131 -3.04 3.31 14.74
N SER A 132 -2.39 4.32 14.14
CA SER A 132 -2.99 5.14 13.09
C SER A 132 -2.80 4.47 11.74
N LEU A 133 -3.89 4.30 11.00
CA LEU A 133 -3.91 3.72 9.65
C LEU A 133 -4.45 4.75 8.67
N ILE A 134 -3.66 5.08 7.67
CA ILE A 134 -4.09 5.93 6.55
C ILE A 134 -4.18 5.03 5.34
N ILE A 135 -5.31 5.06 4.65
CA ILE A 135 -5.49 4.37 3.36
C ILE A 135 -6.00 5.37 2.34
N GLN A 136 -5.46 5.34 1.14
CA GLN A 136 -5.79 6.28 0.07
C GLN A 136 -5.79 5.54 -1.26
N ARG A 137 -6.81 5.74 -2.10
CA ARG A 137 -6.84 5.07 -3.39
C ARG A 137 -5.60 5.45 -4.20
N ALA A 138 -4.86 4.45 -4.69
CA ALA A 138 -3.69 4.69 -5.52
C ALA A 138 -4.20 5.10 -6.91
N ASN A 139 -4.16 6.40 -7.22
CA ASN A 139 -4.53 6.88 -8.54
C ASN A 139 -3.68 8.10 -8.93
N SER A 140 -3.11 8.07 -10.13
CA SER A 140 -2.34 9.17 -10.74
C SER A 140 -3.15 10.01 -11.73
N VAL A 141 -4.36 9.57 -12.10
CA VAL A 141 -5.13 10.15 -13.22
C VAL A 141 -6.43 10.83 -12.77
N GLN A 142 -6.96 10.50 -11.60
CA GLN A 142 -8.21 11.11 -11.10
C GLN A 142 -7.97 12.45 -10.41
N ASP A 143 -8.81 13.44 -10.73
CA ASP A 143 -8.83 14.75 -10.06
C ASP A 143 -9.41 14.69 -8.64
N SER A 144 -9.93 13.54 -8.21
CA SER A 144 -10.39 13.36 -6.84
C SER A 144 -9.97 12.01 -6.28
N ILE A 145 -9.58 12.00 -5.01
CA ILE A 145 -9.08 10.82 -4.31
C ILE A 145 -9.78 10.73 -2.96
N LEU A 146 -10.27 9.54 -2.64
CA LEU A 146 -10.80 9.23 -1.32
C LEU A 146 -9.66 8.75 -0.42
N ARG A 147 -9.45 9.47 0.68
CA ARG A 147 -8.47 9.19 1.73
C ARG A 147 -9.20 8.88 3.02
N TYR A 148 -8.72 7.92 3.79
CA TYR A 148 -9.24 7.63 5.12
C TYR A 148 -8.13 7.79 6.13
N ASP A 149 -8.43 8.54 7.19
CA ASP A 149 -7.59 8.63 8.36
C ASP A 149 -8.30 7.83 9.47
N LEU A 150 -7.75 6.66 9.79
CA LEU A 150 -8.33 5.67 10.68
C LEU A 150 -7.47 5.44 11.92
N LYS A 151 -8.11 5.03 13.01
CA LYS A 151 -7.47 4.67 14.27
C LYS A 151 -7.88 3.27 14.67
N LYS A 152 -6.92 2.47 15.13
CA LYS A 152 -7.19 1.14 15.68
C LYS A 152 -8.05 1.26 16.93
N THR A 153 -9.18 0.56 16.96
CA THR A 153 -10.14 0.53 18.07
C THR A 153 -10.19 -0.82 18.77
N SER A 154 -9.80 -1.90 18.09
CA SER A 154 -9.64 -3.23 18.69
C SER A 154 -8.58 -4.04 17.96
N ASN A 155 -8.10 -5.09 18.61
CA ASN A 155 -7.43 -6.20 17.92
C ASN A 155 -8.45 -7.09 17.20
#